data_AF-A0A9Q3EDA7-F1
#
_entry.id   AF-A0A9Q3EDA7-F1
#
_cell.length_a   1.000
_cell.length_b   1.000
_cell.length_c   1.000
_cell.angle_alpha   90.00
_cell.angle_beta   90.00
_cell.angle_gamma   90.00
#
_symmetry.space_group_name_H-M   'P 1'
#
loop_
_entity.id
_entity.type
_entity.pdbx_description
1 polymer ?
#
loop_
_entity_poly.entity_id
_entity_poly.type
_entity_poly.pdbx_seq_one_letter_code
_entity_poly.pdbx_strand_id
1 'polypeptide(L)'
;MTSNSSLDKVTLREAHSLRRDAAKIINESLPTTSTQKNYLPMPTPHTQHLSSGSAEITSFDADYIPSELDISALSDHQIKGEALENLRQIISDTIIPSSWTRVPCKMGSSSHGSFKAAEWALLYKVYIPFLMLSQQMLLDEHKSANTQRNMGQEEELANVLTKNTFHLISAINIATSWTVSIDDVTAFAEHWKTFCLSNQNLFPKQKSKPYHHFSDHIPELFKHWAQHKPQSHGVMST
;
A
#
# COMPACT_ATOMS: atom_id res chain seq x y z
N MET A 1 -5.73 44.68 17.98
CA MET A 1 -4.79 45.10 16.93
C MET A 1 -4.78 44.02 15.85
N THR A 2 -5.48 44.30 14.75
CA THR A 2 -5.64 43.43 13.58
C THR A 2 -4.67 43.88 12.49
N SER A 3 -3.76 43.00 12.05
CA SER A 3 -3.27 42.95 10.66
C SER A 3 -2.21 41.85 10.53
N ASN A 4 -2.56 40.77 9.83
CA ASN A 4 -1.61 39.88 9.13
C ASN A 4 -2.29 38.87 8.17
N SER A 5 -3.60 38.99 7.88
CA SER A 5 -4.31 38.02 7.01
C SER A 5 -4.31 38.37 5.52
N SER A 6 -3.63 39.46 5.12
CA SER A 6 -3.66 39.94 3.74
C SER A 6 -2.44 39.53 2.91
N LEU A 7 -1.28 39.24 3.51
CA LEU A 7 -0.10 38.82 2.74
C LEU A 7 -0.21 37.35 2.28
N ASP A 8 -0.70 36.42 3.11
CA ASP A 8 -0.78 35.00 2.73
C ASP A 8 -1.77 34.69 1.59
N LYS A 9 -2.85 35.50 1.47
CA LYS A 9 -3.85 35.32 0.41
C LYS A 9 -3.36 35.78 -0.96
N VAL A 10 -2.44 36.74 -1.00
CA VAL A 10 -1.83 37.24 -2.24
C VAL A 10 -0.87 36.18 -2.78
N THR A 11 -0.02 35.60 -1.91
CA THR A 11 0.93 34.54 -2.27
C THR A 11 0.24 33.26 -2.77
N LEU A 12 -0.89 32.87 -2.15
CA LEU A 12 -1.67 31.72 -2.61
C LEU A 12 -2.36 31.97 -3.96
N ARG A 13 -2.87 33.19 -4.21
CA ARG A 13 -3.47 33.54 -5.50
C ARG A 13 -2.43 33.56 -6.62
N GLU A 14 -1.23 34.06 -6.35
CA GLU A 14 -0.11 34.05 -7.30
C GLU A 14 0.33 32.61 -7.62
N ALA A 15 0.45 31.74 -6.62
CA ALA A 15 0.76 30.31 -6.84
C ALA A 15 -0.30 29.57 -7.67
N HIS A 16 -1.57 29.92 -7.50
CA HIS A 16 -2.67 29.38 -8.31
C HIS A 16 -2.71 29.93 -9.74
N SER A 17 -2.27 31.17 -9.97
CA SER A 17 -2.12 31.75 -11.32
C SER A 17 -0.98 31.06 -12.06
N LEU A 18 0.19 30.93 -11.42
CA LEU A 18 1.35 30.28 -12.00
C LEU A 18 1.07 28.81 -12.40
N ARG A 19 0.27 28.09 -11.60
CA ARG A 19 -0.20 26.74 -11.95
C ARG A 19 -1.14 26.71 -13.16
N ARG A 20 -1.99 27.73 -13.32
CA ARG A 20 -2.93 27.84 -14.44
C ARG A 20 -2.22 28.19 -15.74
N ASP A 21 -1.22 29.07 -15.65
CA ASP A 21 -0.44 29.52 -16.81
C ASP A 21 0.51 28.41 -17.30
N ALA A 22 1.12 27.64 -16.38
CA ALA A 22 1.90 26.45 -16.74
C ALA A 22 1.07 25.37 -17.46
N ALA A 23 -0.17 25.13 -17.04
CA ALA A 23 -1.06 24.17 -17.69
C ALA A 23 -1.51 24.63 -19.09
N LYS A 24 -1.65 25.94 -19.31
CA LYS A 24 -1.92 26.49 -20.64
C LYS A 24 -0.73 26.35 -21.57
N ILE A 25 0.49 26.65 -21.10
CA ILE A 25 1.72 26.51 -21.89
C ILE A 25 1.91 25.05 -22.34
N ILE A 26 1.64 24.07 -21.48
CA ILE A 26 1.73 22.65 -21.83
C ILE A 26 0.70 22.25 -22.90
N ASN A 27 -0.53 22.76 -22.80
CA ASN A 27 -1.58 22.44 -23.78
C ASN A 27 -1.41 23.18 -25.12
N GLU A 28 -0.79 24.36 -25.13
CA GLU A 28 -0.55 25.15 -26.33
C GLU A 28 0.73 24.75 -27.09
N SER A 29 1.64 24.01 -26.45
CA SER A 29 2.90 23.53 -27.07
C SER A 29 2.85 22.11 -27.64
N LEU A 30 1.68 21.44 -27.58
CA LEU A 30 1.44 20.17 -28.24
C LEU A 30 0.97 20.40 -29.69
N PRO A 31 1.70 19.96 -30.73
CA PRO A 31 1.21 20.05 -32.09
C PRO A 31 -0.01 19.13 -32.26
N THR A 32 -1.15 19.72 -32.64
CA THR A 32 -2.35 18.99 -33.06
C THR A 32 -2.11 18.37 -34.42
N THR A 33 -1.57 17.14 -34.45
CA THR A 33 -1.56 16.32 -35.65
C THR A 33 -2.51 15.14 -35.47
N SER A 34 -3.69 15.27 -36.07
CA SER A 34 -4.57 14.15 -36.38
C SER A 34 -3.81 13.18 -37.30
N THR A 35 -3.45 12.00 -36.81
CA THR A 35 -2.92 10.93 -37.66
C THR A 35 -3.40 9.58 -37.13
N GLN A 36 -4.02 8.82 -38.02
CA GLN A 36 -4.50 7.45 -37.82
C GLN A 36 -3.39 6.56 -37.22
N LYS A 37 -3.76 5.75 -36.23
CA LYS A 37 -2.86 4.77 -35.59
C LYS A 37 -2.50 3.66 -36.58
N ASN A 38 -1.38 3.79 -37.26
CA ASN A 38 -0.65 2.65 -37.83
C ASN A 38 0.26 2.11 -36.74
N TYR A 39 -0.12 0.98 -36.14
CA TYR A 39 0.75 0.22 -35.25
C TYR A 39 1.91 -0.37 -36.08
N LEU A 40 3.14 0.01 -35.75
CA LEU A 40 4.32 -0.71 -36.22
C LEU A 40 4.41 -2.04 -35.43
N PRO A 41 4.69 -3.18 -36.09
CA PRO A 41 4.89 -4.44 -35.40
C PRO A 41 6.17 -4.39 -34.56
N MET A 42 6.06 -4.78 -33.29
CA MET A 42 7.17 -4.95 -32.35
C MET A 42 8.19 -5.95 -32.91
N PRO A 43 9.51 -5.68 -32.80
CA PRO A 43 10.52 -6.68 -33.14
C PRO A 43 10.47 -7.83 -32.11
N THR A 44 10.35 -9.04 -32.63
CA THR A 44 10.41 -10.30 -31.89
C THR A 44 11.79 -10.43 -31.20
N PRO A 45 11.87 -10.75 -29.90
CA PRO A 45 13.15 -10.99 -29.27
C PRO A 45 13.74 -12.31 -29.78
N HIS A 46 14.97 -12.24 -30.28
CA HIS A 46 15.76 -13.41 -30.62
C HIS A 46 16.06 -14.22 -29.36
N THR A 47 15.48 -15.41 -29.28
CA THR A 47 15.79 -16.46 -28.31
C THR A 47 17.26 -16.87 -28.45
N GLN A 48 18.11 -16.48 -27.50
CA GLN A 48 19.37 -17.19 -27.27
C GLN A 48 19.14 -18.26 -26.21
N HIS A 49 19.30 -19.48 -26.67
CA HIS A 49 19.16 -20.75 -25.99
C HIS A 49 20.18 -20.91 -24.84
N LEU A 50 19.71 -20.88 -23.59
CA LEU A 50 20.36 -21.60 -22.50
C LEU A 50 19.34 -22.53 -21.82
N SER A 51 19.69 -23.81 -21.87
CA SER A 51 18.92 -24.97 -21.45
C SER A 51 18.96 -25.19 -19.94
N SER A 52 17.84 -25.74 -19.44
CA SER A 52 17.64 -26.63 -18.28
C SER A 52 17.02 -26.04 -17.01
N GLY A 53 15.74 -26.39 -16.81
CA GLY A 53 15.01 -26.31 -15.55
C GLY A 53 13.54 -25.93 -15.72
N SER A 54 12.74 -26.83 -16.30
CA SER A 54 11.33 -26.61 -16.66
C SER A 54 10.41 -26.23 -15.48
N ALA A 55 9.73 -25.10 -15.60
CA ALA A 55 8.37 -24.90 -15.10
C ALA A 55 7.59 -24.17 -16.19
N GLU A 56 6.48 -24.77 -16.61
CA GLU A 56 5.65 -24.34 -17.74
C GLU A 56 5.20 -22.88 -17.58
N ILE A 57 5.48 -22.06 -18.59
CA ILE A 57 4.87 -20.75 -18.76
C ILE A 57 3.42 -21.01 -19.19
N THR A 58 2.50 -21.07 -18.23
CA THR A 58 1.07 -21.04 -18.53
C THR A 58 0.68 -19.63 -18.95
N SER A 59 -0.05 -19.55 -20.06
CA SER A 59 -0.50 -18.32 -20.69
C SER A 59 -1.24 -17.41 -19.70
N PHE A 60 -0.84 -16.14 -19.72
CA PHE A 60 -1.43 -15.03 -18.98
C PHE A 60 -2.93 -14.87 -19.29
N ASP A 61 -3.79 -15.20 -18.34
CA ASP A 61 -5.22 -14.90 -18.41
C ASP A 61 -5.45 -13.50 -17.84
N ALA A 62 -5.64 -12.52 -18.74
CA ALA A 62 -5.82 -11.11 -18.40
C ALA A 62 -7.14 -10.82 -17.66
N ASP A 63 -8.04 -11.81 -17.58
CA ASP A 63 -9.38 -11.68 -16.99
C ASP A 63 -9.55 -12.48 -15.69
N TYR A 64 -8.45 -12.84 -15.00
CA TYR A 64 -8.54 -13.60 -13.75
C TYR A 64 -9.24 -12.81 -12.61
N ILE A 65 -10.54 -13.04 -12.49
CA ILE A 65 -11.33 -12.77 -11.28
C ILE A 65 -11.21 -14.03 -10.41
N PRO A 66 -10.65 -13.98 -9.19
CA PRO A 66 -10.57 -15.15 -8.33
C PRO A 66 -11.98 -15.69 -8.07
N SER A 67 -12.27 -16.87 -8.63
CA SER A 67 -13.49 -17.61 -8.34
C SER A 67 -13.50 -17.93 -6.85
N GLU A 68 -14.44 -17.28 -6.14
CA GLU A 68 -14.76 -17.40 -4.72
C GLU A 68 -13.59 -17.81 -3.81
N LEU A 69 -12.95 -16.79 -3.22
CA LEU A 69 -12.16 -16.98 -2.01
C LEU A 69 -13.00 -17.81 -1.03
N ASP A 70 -12.47 -18.94 -0.57
CA ASP A 70 -13.07 -19.67 0.55
C ASP A 70 -12.91 -18.82 1.83
N ILE A 71 -13.89 -17.94 2.05
CA ILE A 71 -13.96 -17.03 3.19
C ILE A 71 -14.11 -17.80 4.50
N SER A 72 -14.55 -19.07 4.45
CA SER A 72 -14.77 -19.89 5.64
C SER A 72 -13.45 -20.28 6.34
N ALA A 73 -12.37 -20.46 5.56
CA ALA A 73 -11.02 -20.71 6.06
C ALA A 73 -10.37 -19.49 6.75
N LEU A 74 -10.94 -18.29 6.61
CA LEU A 74 -10.46 -17.05 7.24
C LEU A 74 -11.10 -16.78 8.60
N SER A 75 -11.97 -17.66 9.12
CA SER A 75 -12.93 -17.33 10.17
C SER A 75 -12.33 -17.04 11.55
N ASP A 76 -11.20 -17.65 11.91
CA ASP A 76 -10.60 -17.58 13.26
C ASP A 76 -9.86 -16.26 13.55
N HIS A 77 -9.51 -15.47 12.52
CA HIS A 77 -8.63 -14.28 12.68
C HIS A 77 -9.18 -13.01 12.03
N GLN A 78 -10.48 -13.00 11.72
CA GLN A 78 -11.15 -11.81 11.21
C GLN A 78 -11.32 -10.75 12.31
N ILE A 79 -11.10 -9.48 11.96
CA ILE A 79 -11.49 -8.35 12.79
C ILE A 79 -13.02 -8.37 12.94
N LYS A 80 -13.50 -8.79 14.11
CA LYS A 80 -14.90 -8.99 14.46
C LYS A 80 -15.18 -8.48 15.87
N GLY A 81 -16.46 -8.37 16.22
CA GLY A 81 -16.90 -8.03 17.57
C GLY A 81 -16.30 -6.72 18.06
N GLU A 82 -15.70 -6.77 19.24
CA GLU A 82 -15.07 -5.62 19.90
C GLU A 82 -13.96 -4.98 19.06
N ALA A 83 -13.09 -5.78 18.43
CA ALA A 83 -12.01 -5.24 17.60
C ALA A 83 -12.53 -4.44 16.39
N LEU A 84 -13.64 -4.88 15.79
CA LEU A 84 -14.28 -4.15 14.70
C LEU A 84 -14.92 -2.85 15.18
N GLU A 85 -15.55 -2.87 16.36
CA GLU A 85 -16.16 -1.67 16.91
C GLU A 85 -15.11 -0.64 17.32
N ASN A 86 -14.01 -1.08 17.94
CA ASN A 86 -12.85 -0.24 18.24
C ASN A 86 -12.28 0.38 16.95
N LEU A 87 -12.17 -0.40 15.87
CA LEU A 87 -11.72 0.13 14.58
C LEU A 87 -12.68 1.21 14.03
N ARG A 88 -13.99 1.00 14.13
CA ARG A 88 -14.99 2.00 13.71
C ARG A 88 -14.92 3.27 14.55
N GLN A 89 -14.71 3.12 15.87
CA GLN A 89 -14.52 4.25 16.77
C GLN A 89 -13.26 5.04 16.41
N ILE A 90 -12.13 4.35 16.17
CA ILE A 90 -10.90 4.98 15.67
C ILE A 90 -11.16 5.76 14.37
N ILE A 91 -11.86 5.17 13.41
CA ILE A 91 -12.22 5.85 12.14
C ILE A 91 -13.09 7.09 12.38
N SER A 92 -14.03 7.02 13.32
CA SER A 92 -14.91 8.13 13.68
C SER A 92 -14.12 9.28 14.32
N ASP A 93 -13.23 8.97 15.25
CA ASP A 93 -12.54 9.96 16.08
C ASP A 93 -11.30 10.56 15.41
N THR A 94 -10.75 9.87 14.40
CA THR A 94 -9.57 10.36 13.68
C THR A 94 -9.93 11.54 12.77
N ILE A 95 -9.27 12.67 13.01
CA ILE A 95 -9.32 13.84 12.15
C ILE A 95 -8.27 13.67 11.03
N ILE A 96 -8.74 13.57 9.79
CA ILE A 96 -7.89 13.50 8.59
C ILE A 96 -7.99 14.79 7.77
N PRO A 97 -6.98 15.12 6.94
CA PRO A 97 -7.08 16.25 6.00
C PRO A 97 -8.30 16.12 5.10
N SER A 98 -8.95 17.25 4.79
CA SER A 98 -10.16 17.26 3.94
C SER A 98 -9.92 16.79 2.50
N SER A 99 -8.66 16.77 2.05
CA SER A 99 -8.27 16.28 0.73
C SER A 99 -8.17 14.75 0.64
N TRP A 100 -8.25 14.04 1.77
CA TRP A 100 -8.09 12.58 1.81
C TRP A 100 -9.43 11.87 1.68
N THR A 101 -9.44 10.74 0.97
CA THR A 101 -10.63 9.87 0.89
C THR A 101 -10.93 9.26 2.25
N ARG A 102 -12.11 9.52 2.79
CA ARG A 102 -12.54 8.99 4.09
C ARG A 102 -12.99 7.53 3.96
N VAL A 103 -12.55 6.68 4.89
CA VAL A 103 -13.06 5.31 5.03
C VAL A 103 -14.47 5.36 5.65
N PRO A 104 -15.45 4.63 5.11
CA PRO A 104 -16.79 4.53 5.69
C PRO A 104 -16.79 4.12 7.18
N CYS A 105 -17.45 4.90 8.04
CA CYS A 105 -17.50 4.63 9.49
C CYS A 105 -18.27 3.34 9.83
N LYS A 106 -19.22 2.91 9.00
CA LYS A 106 -19.97 1.64 9.18
C LYS A 106 -19.34 0.50 8.37
N MET A 107 -18.02 0.50 8.34
CA MET A 107 -17.20 -0.52 7.71
C MET A 107 -17.58 -1.94 8.20
N GLY A 108 -17.66 -2.89 7.27
CA GLY A 108 -18.07 -4.27 7.55
C GLY A 108 -19.58 -4.50 7.69
N SER A 109 -20.42 -3.48 7.47
CA SER A 109 -21.86 -3.69 7.27
C SER A 109 -22.17 -4.11 5.83
N SER A 110 -23.18 -4.96 5.63
CA SER A 110 -23.65 -5.38 4.31
C SER A 110 -24.08 -4.21 3.41
N SER A 111 -24.38 -3.04 3.99
CA SER A 111 -24.87 -1.86 3.30
C SER A 111 -23.80 -1.00 2.61
N HIS A 112 -22.51 -1.16 2.92
CA HIS A 112 -21.47 -0.21 2.48
C HIS A 112 -20.67 -0.64 1.24
N GLY A 113 -20.85 -1.87 0.77
CA GLY A 113 -20.11 -2.40 -0.38
C GLY A 113 -18.60 -2.54 -0.11
N SER A 114 -17.83 -2.74 -1.18
CA SER A 114 -16.37 -2.93 -1.14
C SER A 114 -15.63 -1.60 -1.06
N PHE A 115 -14.48 -1.59 -0.38
CA PHE A 115 -13.60 -0.42 -0.37
C PHE A 115 -12.93 -0.19 -1.72
N LYS A 116 -12.74 1.10 -2.04
CA LYS A 116 -11.90 1.57 -3.14
C LYS A 116 -10.43 1.55 -2.73
N ALA A 117 -9.53 1.59 -3.71
CA ALA A 117 -8.09 1.54 -3.48
C ALA A 117 -7.59 2.63 -2.50
N ALA A 118 -8.09 3.86 -2.61
CA ALA A 118 -7.71 4.94 -1.69
C ALA A 118 -8.21 4.72 -0.25
N GLU A 119 -9.38 4.08 -0.08
CA GLU A 119 -9.93 3.73 1.23
C GLU A 119 -9.11 2.60 1.87
N TRP A 120 -8.74 1.59 1.08
CA TRP A 120 -7.81 0.54 1.51
C TRP A 120 -6.46 1.12 1.94
N ALA A 121 -5.89 2.02 1.15
CA ALA A 121 -4.62 2.66 1.47
C ALA A 121 -4.69 3.41 2.80
N LEU A 122 -5.76 4.18 3.03
CA LEU A 122 -5.93 4.90 4.30
C LEU A 122 -6.14 3.94 5.48
N LEU A 123 -6.93 2.89 5.28
CA LEU A 123 -7.18 1.85 6.28
C LEU A 123 -5.88 1.23 6.78
N TYR A 124 -5.03 0.76 5.88
CA TYR A 124 -3.77 0.10 6.25
C TYR A 124 -2.70 1.07 6.77
N LYS A 125 -2.65 2.30 6.28
CA LYS A 125 -1.61 3.26 6.68
C LYS A 125 -1.90 3.98 7.99
N VAL A 126 -3.17 4.11 8.34
CA VAL A 126 -3.60 4.90 9.51
C VAL A 126 -4.34 4.00 10.50
N TYR A 127 -5.52 3.53 10.13
CA TYR A 127 -6.45 2.97 11.12
C TYR A 127 -6.02 1.61 11.68
N ILE A 128 -5.49 0.70 10.85
CA ILE A 128 -4.97 -0.59 11.32
C ILE A 128 -3.79 -0.42 12.29
N PRO A 129 -2.76 0.39 12.00
CA PRO A 129 -1.70 0.63 12.97
C PRO A 129 -2.21 1.25 14.28
N PHE A 130 -3.16 2.20 14.23
CA PHE A 130 -3.80 2.73 15.44
C PHE A 130 -4.52 1.63 16.24
N LEU A 131 -5.28 0.75 15.57
CA LEU A 131 -5.95 -0.37 16.23
C LEU A 131 -4.95 -1.29 16.93
N MET A 132 -3.91 -1.73 16.23
CA MET A 132 -2.89 -2.62 16.79
C MET A 132 -2.19 -1.99 18.00
N LEU A 133 -1.80 -0.71 17.90
CA LEU A 133 -1.19 0.01 19.01
C LEU A 133 -2.13 0.17 20.20
N SER A 134 -3.40 0.49 19.96
CA SER A 134 -4.40 0.62 21.03
C SER A 134 -4.60 -0.70 21.78
N GLN A 135 -4.66 -1.83 21.06
CA GLN A 135 -4.78 -3.15 21.66
C GLN A 135 -3.53 -3.52 22.48
N GLN A 136 -2.34 -3.22 21.96
CA GLN A 136 -1.09 -3.45 22.68
C GLN A 136 -1.02 -2.65 23.98
N MET A 137 -1.43 -1.38 23.96
CA MET A 137 -1.43 -0.52 25.16
C MET A 137 -2.38 -1.05 26.24
N LEU A 138 -3.56 -1.53 25.85
CA LEU A 138 -4.52 -2.15 26.78
C LEU A 138 -3.92 -3.41 27.42
N LEU A 139 -3.26 -4.27 26.64
CA LEU A 139 -2.58 -5.45 27.16
C LEU A 139 -1.48 -5.08 28.18
N ASP A 140 -0.70 -4.04 27.93
CA ASP A 140 0.36 -3.58 28.83
C ASP A 140 -0.19 -2.98 30.14
N GLU A 141 -1.33 -2.29 30.09
CA GLU A 141 -2.03 -1.77 31.27
C GLU A 141 -2.53 -2.92 32.16
N HIS A 142 -3.15 -3.95 31.57
CA HIS A 142 -3.65 -5.11 32.30
C HIS A 142 -2.52 -5.93 32.98
N LYS A 143 -1.31 -5.95 32.41
CA LYS A 143 -0.13 -6.57 33.05
C LYS A 143 0.26 -5.89 34.35
N SER A 144 0.19 -4.56 34.37
CA SER A 144 0.57 -3.75 35.53
C SER A 144 -0.39 -3.93 36.72
N ALA A 145 -1.61 -4.44 36.47
CA ALA A 145 -2.68 -4.60 37.45
C ALA A 145 -2.75 -5.99 38.16
N ASN A 146 -1.73 -6.86 38.04
CA ASN A 146 -1.53 -8.07 38.86
C ASN A 146 -2.43 -9.31 38.57
N THR A 147 -2.78 -9.61 37.31
CA THR A 147 -3.44 -10.89 36.95
C THR A 147 -2.53 -11.75 36.06
N GLN A 148 -1.52 -12.39 36.64
CA GLN A 148 -0.54 -13.27 35.94
C GLN A 148 -1.05 -14.68 35.57
N ARG A 149 -2.37 -14.93 35.53
CA ARG A 149 -2.88 -16.27 35.23
C ARG A 149 -3.41 -16.32 33.80
N ASN A 150 -2.63 -16.94 32.91
CA ASN A 150 -2.94 -17.31 31.51
C ASN A 150 -2.73 -16.26 30.38
N MET A 151 -2.22 -15.06 30.67
CA MET A 151 -2.10 -13.98 29.67
C MET A 151 -0.93 -14.12 28.67
N GLY A 152 0.10 -14.93 28.99
CA GLY A 152 1.35 -14.95 28.21
C GLY A 152 1.22 -15.49 26.78
N GLN A 153 0.30 -16.42 26.53
CA GLN A 153 0.09 -16.97 25.18
C GLN A 153 -0.68 -16.00 24.28
N GLU A 154 -1.69 -15.33 24.83
CA GLU A 154 -2.48 -14.32 24.11
C GLU A 154 -1.63 -13.09 23.80
N GLU A 155 -0.82 -12.65 24.75
CA GLU A 155 0.16 -11.58 24.57
C GLU A 155 1.16 -11.92 23.45
N GLU A 156 1.76 -13.11 23.48
CA GLU A 156 2.71 -13.50 22.45
C GLU A 156 2.06 -13.55 21.07
N LEU A 157 0.83 -14.07 20.98
CA LEU A 157 0.08 -14.07 19.73
C LEU A 157 -0.19 -12.63 19.23
N ALA A 158 -0.63 -11.73 20.12
CA ALA A 158 -0.87 -10.32 19.79
C ALA A 158 0.42 -9.61 19.33
N ASN A 159 1.54 -9.88 20.00
CA ASN A 159 2.86 -9.36 19.62
C ASN A 159 3.29 -9.84 18.23
N VAL A 160 3.17 -11.13 17.96
CA VAL A 160 3.53 -11.70 16.65
C VAL A 160 2.62 -11.19 15.55
N LEU A 161 1.31 -11.11 15.78
CA LEU A 161 0.33 -10.56 14.84
C LEU A 161 0.62 -9.08 14.53
N THR A 162 0.89 -8.29 15.56
CA THR A 162 1.22 -6.87 15.42
C THR A 162 2.50 -6.70 14.60
N LYS A 163 3.58 -7.38 14.95
CA LYS A 163 4.85 -7.32 14.20
C LYS A 163 4.67 -7.74 12.75
N ASN A 164 3.94 -8.84 12.50
CA ASN A 164 3.62 -9.31 11.16
C ASN A 164 2.88 -8.23 10.34
N THR A 165 1.87 -7.62 10.94
CA THR A 165 1.07 -6.55 10.33
C THR A 165 1.94 -5.33 9.99
N PHE A 166 2.86 -4.94 10.86
CA PHE A 166 3.78 -3.84 10.59
C PHE A 166 4.76 -4.15 9.45
N HIS A 167 5.24 -5.38 9.30
CA HIS A 167 6.03 -5.76 8.13
C HIS A 167 5.23 -5.61 6.82
N LEU A 168 3.96 -6.02 6.80
CA LEU A 168 3.08 -5.81 5.65
C LEU A 168 2.89 -4.33 5.34
N ILE A 169 2.59 -3.52 6.35
CA ILE A 169 2.38 -2.07 6.20
C ILE A 169 3.66 -1.39 5.65
N SER A 170 4.83 -1.77 6.17
CA SER A 170 6.11 -1.24 5.69
C SER A 170 6.36 -1.59 4.22
N ALA A 171 6.10 -2.84 3.81
CA ALA A 171 6.20 -3.24 2.41
C ALA A 171 5.23 -2.45 1.51
N ILE A 172 3.97 -2.28 1.94
CA ILE A 172 2.98 -1.47 1.21
C ILE A 172 3.42 0.00 1.12
N ASN A 173 3.97 0.57 2.19
CA ASN A 173 4.44 1.95 2.21
C ASN A 173 5.56 2.18 1.20
N ILE A 174 6.52 1.25 1.11
CA ILE A 174 7.58 1.31 0.10
C ILE A 174 6.97 1.16 -1.29
N ALA A 175 6.11 0.18 -1.50
CA ALA A 175 5.54 -0.11 -2.82
C ALA A 175 4.61 0.99 -3.36
N THR A 176 4.06 1.81 -2.47
CA THR A 176 3.21 2.95 -2.82
C THR A 176 3.93 4.28 -2.72
N SER A 177 5.26 4.27 -2.50
CA SER A 177 6.06 5.48 -2.49
C SER A 177 6.20 6.08 -3.89
N TRP A 178 6.23 7.41 -3.97
CA TRP A 178 6.50 8.13 -5.21
C TRP A 178 7.92 7.92 -5.73
N THR A 179 8.85 7.59 -4.83
CA THR A 179 10.25 7.36 -5.14
C THR A 179 10.76 6.16 -4.36
N VAL A 180 11.49 5.28 -5.04
CA VAL A 180 12.07 4.08 -4.46
C VAL A 180 13.57 4.10 -4.76
N SER A 181 14.39 4.04 -3.72
CA SER A 181 15.84 3.87 -3.78
C SER A 181 16.22 2.38 -3.79
N ILE A 182 17.49 2.06 -4.03
CA ILE A 182 17.97 0.65 -3.96
C ILE A 182 17.84 0.10 -2.52
N ASP A 183 18.04 0.96 -1.51
CA ASP A 183 17.86 0.59 -0.11
C ASP A 183 16.39 0.26 0.17
N ASP A 184 15.45 1.04 -0.38
CA ASP A 184 14.01 0.77 -0.28
C ASP A 184 13.64 -0.56 -0.94
N VAL A 185 14.26 -0.90 -2.09
CA VAL A 185 14.04 -2.21 -2.73
C VAL A 185 14.45 -3.34 -1.79
N THR A 186 15.59 -3.19 -1.12
CA THR A 186 16.11 -4.18 -0.18
C THR A 186 15.20 -4.30 1.04
N ALA A 187 14.82 -3.16 1.63
CA ALA A 187 13.90 -3.10 2.75
C ALA A 187 12.52 -3.70 2.42
N PHE A 188 11.99 -3.46 1.20
CA PHE A 188 10.76 -4.08 0.74
C PHE A 188 10.89 -5.61 0.75
N ALA A 189 11.96 -6.14 0.14
CA ALA A 189 12.16 -7.58 0.04
C ALA A 189 12.27 -8.24 1.42
N GLU A 190 12.96 -7.59 2.36
CA GLU A 190 13.09 -8.05 3.74
C GLU A 190 11.76 -8.05 4.49
N HIS A 191 11.00 -6.95 4.42
CA HIS A 191 9.70 -6.84 5.06
C HIS A 191 8.68 -7.81 4.47
N TRP A 192 8.63 -7.93 3.15
CA TRP A 192 7.72 -8.85 2.46
C TRP A 192 8.03 -10.31 2.81
N LYS A 193 9.29 -10.71 2.76
CA LYS A 193 9.73 -12.06 3.15
C LYS A 193 9.37 -12.37 4.60
N THR A 194 9.64 -11.44 5.51
CA THR A 194 9.35 -11.61 6.94
C THR A 194 7.85 -11.73 7.20
N PHE A 195 7.04 -10.90 6.53
CA PHE A 195 5.58 -10.99 6.55
C PHE A 195 5.12 -12.38 6.08
N CYS A 196 5.57 -12.86 4.92
CA CYS A 196 5.15 -14.16 4.38
C CYS A 196 5.50 -15.33 5.31
N LEU A 197 6.73 -15.38 5.83
CA LEU A 197 7.18 -16.43 6.74
C LEU A 197 6.39 -16.43 8.05
N SER A 198 6.23 -15.25 8.67
CA SER A 198 5.48 -15.13 9.91
C SER A 198 3.97 -15.38 9.70
N ASN A 199 3.42 -15.00 8.55
CA ASN A 199 2.01 -15.23 8.21
C ASN A 199 1.73 -16.73 8.02
N GLN A 200 2.67 -17.49 7.45
CA GLN A 200 2.57 -18.95 7.35
C GLN A 200 2.61 -19.62 8.74
N ASN A 201 3.39 -19.09 9.67
CA ASN A 201 3.42 -19.58 11.05
C ASN A 201 2.14 -19.25 11.83
N LEU A 202 1.61 -18.04 11.65
CA LEU A 202 0.36 -17.59 12.27
C LEU A 202 -0.84 -18.36 11.73
N PHE A 203 -0.86 -18.64 10.43
CA PHE A 203 -1.99 -19.24 9.72
C PHE A 203 -1.55 -20.45 8.88
N PRO A 204 -1.11 -21.56 9.52
CA PRO A 204 -0.49 -22.69 8.81
C PRO A 204 -1.43 -23.42 7.85
N LYS A 205 -2.75 -23.28 8.05
CA LYS A 205 -3.78 -23.85 7.19
C LYS A 205 -4.07 -22.97 5.96
N GLN A 206 -3.61 -21.72 5.95
CA GLN A 206 -3.86 -20.78 4.87
C GLN A 206 -2.84 -21.00 3.75
N LYS A 207 -3.34 -21.35 2.55
CA LYS A 207 -2.50 -21.44 1.35
C LYS A 207 -2.06 -20.05 0.89
N SER A 208 -0.85 -19.98 0.33
CA SER A 208 -0.38 -18.76 -0.32
C SER A 208 -1.29 -18.42 -1.51
N LYS A 209 -1.63 -17.13 -1.66
CA LYS A 209 -2.48 -16.65 -2.74
C LYS A 209 -1.61 -16.27 -3.95
N PRO A 210 -2.13 -16.33 -5.19
CA PRO A 210 -1.38 -15.88 -6.38
C PRO A 210 -0.81 -14.47 -6.24
N TYR A 211 -1.55 -13.55 -5.61
CA TYR A 211 -1.08 -12.18 -5.35
C TYR A 211 0.17 -12.09 -4.44
N HIS A 212 0.40 -13.08 -3.58
CA HIS A 212 1.63 -13.14 -2.80
C HIS A 212 2.83 -13.45 -3.70
N HIS A 213 2.66 -14.41 -4.64
CA HIS A 213 3.69 -14.72 -5.63
C HIS A 213 3.98 -13.52 -6.54
N PHE A 214 2.96 -12.79 -6.98
CA PHE A 214 3.18 -11.54 -7.73
C PHE A 214 3.98 -10.51 -6.94
N SER A 215 3.79 -10.45 -5.63
CA SER A 215 4.49 -9.50 -4.78
C SER A 215 5.97 -9.85 -4.58
N ASP A 216 6.34 -11.13 -4.73
CA ASP A 216 7.75 -11.57 -4.71
C ASP A 216 8.57 -10.98 -5.87
N HIS A 217 7.90 -10.55 -6.96
CA HIS A 217 8.54 -9.93 -8.13
C HIS A 217 8.63 -8.40 -8.10
N ILE A 218 8.03 -7.76 -7.08
CA ILE A 218 8.04 -6.31 -6.93
C ILE A 218 9.47 -5.74 -6.83
N PRO A 219 10.44 -6.36 -6.11
CA PRO A 219 11.81 -5.87 -6.07
C PRO A 219 12.47 -5.75 -7.45
N GLU A 220 12.26 -6.73 -8.33
CA GLU A 220 12.79 -6.74 -9.69
C GLU A 220 12.17 -5.60 -10.50
N LEU A 221 10.86 -5.39 -10.37
CA LEU A 221 10.15 -4.29 -11.03
C LEU A 221 10.70 -2.92 -10.57
N PHE A 222 10.96 -2.74 -9.27
CA PHE A 222 11.56 -1.50 -8.78
C PHE A 222 12.96 -1.25 -9.33
N LYS A 223 13.82 -2.27 -9.38
CA LYS A 223 15.17 -2.14 -9.96
C LYS A 223 15.09 -1.72 -11.42
N HIS A 224 14.21 -2.36 -12.19
CA HIS A 224 13.99 -2.01 -13.59
C HIS A 224 13.54 -0.56 -13.75
N TRP A 225 12.53 -0.10 -13.00
CA TRP A 225 12.04 1.27 -13.11
C TRP A 225 13.00 2.33 -12.56
N ALA A 226 13.77 2.01 -11.53
CA ALA A 226 14.79 2.90 -10.99
C ALA A 226 15.89 3.22 -12.02
N GLN A 227 16.25 2.24 -12.86
CA GLN A 227 17.25 2.39 -13.92
C GLN A 227 16.79 3.28 -15.09
N HIS A 228 15.48 3.49 -15.24
CA HIS A 228 14.91 4.28 -16.32
C HIS A 228 14.63 5.75 -15.95
N LYS A 229 14.95 6.18 -14.72
CA LYS A 229 14.94 7.62 -14.42
C LYS A 229 16.07 8.31 -15.22
N PRO A 230 15.77 9.33 -16.05
CA PRO A 230 16.82 10.06 -16.74
C PRO A 230 17.75 10.66 -15.69
N GLN A 231 19.03 10.30 -15.76
CA GLN A 231 20.05 10.95 -14.95
C GLN A 231 19.99 12.43 -15.29
N SER A 232 19.62 13.26 -14.33
CA SER A 232 19.71 14.71 -14.46
C SER A 232 21.16 15.02 -14.77
N HIS A 233 21.46 15.30 -16.04
CA HIS A 233 22.79 15.69 -16.45
C HIS A 233 23.10 16.96 -15.68
N GLY A 234 24.12 16.89 -14.83
CA GLY A 234 24.56 18.01 -14.02
C GLY A 234 24.75 19.21 -14.92
N VAL A 235 24.01 20.28 -14.64
CA VAL A 235 24.27 21.59 -15.22
C VAL A 235 25.66 21.97 -14.70
N MET A 236 26.69 21.79 -15.53
CA MET A 236 28.00 22.38 -15.29
C MET A 236 27.76 23.88 -15.17
N SER A 237 27.94 24.39 -13.95
CA SER A 237 27.99 25.83 -13.70
C SER A 237 29.25 26.36 -14.42
N THR A 238 29.01 27.31 -15.32
CA THR A 238 30.01 28.11 -16.03
C THR A 238 30.80 29.00 -15.10
#